data_AF-A0A971CNG9-F1
#
_entry.id   AF-A0A971CNG9-F1
#
_cell.length_a   1.000
_cell.length_b   1.000
_cell.length_c   1.000
_cell.angle_alpha   90.00
_cell.angle_beta   90.00
_cell.angle_gamma   90.00
#
_symmetry.space_group_name_H-M   'P 1'
#
loop_
_entity.id
_entity.type
_entity.pdbx_description
1 polymer ?
#
loop_
_entity_poly.entity_id
_entity_poly.type
_entity_poly.pdbx_seq_one_letter_code
_entity_poly.pdbx_strand_id
1 'polypeptide(L)'
;MNETLLSLLTLVEKAVGKDSPELAAFADLLHRGEADGLEELLEDVDESDYSLADWVEALTAFDGWLAEQGEPRRPLAAMRSYIHCCTYLNSPQLSLPSLKVIVIKALTEFGFLAVSEPQT
;
A
#
# COMPACT_ATOMS: atom_id res chain seq x y z
N MET A 1 -17.28 6.71 10.78
CA MET A 1 -16.18 7.13 9.88
C MET A 1 -15.34 8.14 10.66
N ASN A 2 -14.10 7.79 10.99
CA ASN A 2 -13.21 8.59 11.85
C ASN A 2 -12.62 9.80 11.07
N GLU A 3 -12.30 10.89 11.75
CA GLU A 3 -11.79 12.13 11.14
C GLU A 3 -10.47 11.90 10.38
N THR A 4 -9.59 11.05 10.92
CA THR A 4 -8.31 10.65 10.30
C THR A 4 -8.49 10.03 8.91
N LEU A 5 -9.49 9.17 8.73
CA LEU A 5 -9.74 8.49 7.46
C LEU A 5 -10.21 9.48 6.38
N LEU A 6 -10.98 10.50 6.76
CA LEU A 6 -11.46 11.53 5.85
C LEU A 6 -10.34 12.45 5.39
N SER A 7 -9.45 12.83 6.31
CA SER A 7 -8.24 13.60 6.00
C SER A 7 -7.31 12.82 5.07
N LEU A 8 -7.08 11.53 5.33
CA LEU A 8 -6.25 10.69 4.47
C LEU A 8 -6.83 10.55 3.06
N LEU A 9 -8.12 10.25 2.93
CA LEU A 9 -8.76 10.17 1.60
C LEU A 9 -8.67 11.51 0.85
N THR A 10 -8.75 12.64 1.55
CA THR A 10 -8.54 13.96 0.95
C THR A 10 -7.10 14.17 0.46
N LEU A 11 -6.10 13.67 1.21
CA LEU A 11 -4.70 13.72 0.78
C LEU A 11 -4.45 12.82 -0.43
N VAL A 12 -5.02 11.61 -0.41
CA VAL A 12 -4.93 10.67 -1.54
C VAL A 12 -5.62 11.24 -2.77
N GLU A 13 -6.83 11.81 -2.64
CA GLU A 13 -7.52 12.50 -3.74
C GLU A 13 -6.65 13.57 -4.38
N LYS A 14 -5.91 14.36 -3.58
CA LYS A 14 -4.98 15.37 -4.09
C LYS A 14 -3.75 14.76 -4.77
N ALA A 15 -3.29 13.60 -4.30
CA ALA A 15 -2.10 12.93 -4.81
C ALA A 15 -2.35 12.19 -6.14
N VAL A 16 -3.45 11.43 -6.23
CA VAL A 16 -3.78 10.60 -7.41
C VAL A 16 -4.82 11.22 -8.34
N GLY A 17 -5.55 12.23 -7.86
CA GLY A 17 -6.65 12.88 -8.59
C GLY A 17 -8.02 12.30 -8.22
N LYS A 18 -9.03 13.16 -8.25
CA LYS A 18 -10.41 12.82 -7.85
C LYS A 18 -11.08 11.74 -8.69
N ASP A 19 -10.77 11.72 -9.98
CA ASP A 19 -11.37 10.78 -10.93
C ASP A 19 -10.46 9.56 -11.19
N SER A 20 -9.39 9.39 -10.40
CA SER A 20 -8.47 8.26 -10.55
C SER A 20 -9.12 6.97 -10.02
N PRO A 21 -8.97 5.84 -10.74
CA PRO A 21 -9.45 4.55 -10.26
C PRO A 21 -8.73 4.09 -8.98
N GLU A 22 -7.49 4.54 -8.77
CA GLU A 22 -6.70 4.26 -7.56
C GLU A 22 -7.35 4.87 -6.31
N LEU A 23 -7.98 6.04 -6.39
CA LEU A 23 -8.71 6.63 -5.27
C LEU A 23 -9.86 5.73 -4.81
N ALA A 24 -10.66 5.23 -5.75
CA ALA A 24 -11.78 4.35 -5.45
C ALA A 24 -11.30 2.99 -4.92
N ALA A 25 -10.26 2.42 -5.53
CA ALA A 25 -9.66 1.16 -5.09
C ALA A 25 -9.05 1.29 -3.69
N PHE A 26 -8.38 2.40 -3.39
CA PHE A 26 -7.81 2.66 -2.08
C PHE A 26 -8.89 2.85 -1.00
N ALA A 27 -9.95 3.60 -1.31
CA ALA A 27 -11.09 3.74 -0.40
C ALA A 27 -11.76 2.38 -0.09
N ASP A 28 -11.90 1.52 -1.10
CA ASP A 28 -12.43 0.16 -0.93
C ASP A 28 -11.46 -0.73 -0.11
N LEU A 29 -10.15 -0.64 -0.35
CA LEU A 29 -9.13 -1.30 0.47
C LEU A 29 -9.26 -0.90 1.94
N LEU A 30 -9.37 0.39 2.24
CA LEU A 30 -9.54 0.88 3.61
C LEU A 30 -10.86 0.45 4.24
N HIS A 31 -11.92 0.26 3.45
CA HIS A 31 -13.20 -0.22 3.94
C HIS A 31 -13.17 -1.71 4.29
N ARG A 32 -12.42 -2.51 3.51
CA ARG A 32 -12.29 -3.97 3.69
C ARG A 32 -11.19 -4.36 4.66
N GLY A 33 -10.17 -3.52 4.80
CA GLY A 33 -9.09 -3.68 5.76
C GLY A 33 -9.50 -3.24 7.16
N GLU A 34 -8.75 -3.73 8.14
CA GLU A 34 -8.75 -3.11 9.46
C GLU A 34 -8.13 -1.72 9.29
N ALA A 35 -8.83 -0.66 9.71
CA ALA A 35 -8.39 0.74 9.55
C ALA A 35 -7.19 1.11 10.43
N ASP A 36 -6.49 0.11 10.96
CA ASP A 36 -5.29 0.23 11.77
C ASP A 36 -4.08 0.40 10.83
N GLY A 37 -3.13 1.26 11.22
CA GLY A 37 -1.94 1.50 10.41
C GLY A 37 -2.02 2.70 9.44
N LEU A 38 -3.03 3.57 9.56
CA LEU A 38 -3.20 4.72 8.68
C LEU A 38 -2.22 5.86 8.96
N GLU A 39 -1.87 6.10 10.22
CA GLU A 39 -0.89 7.13 10.60
C GLU A 39 0.50 6.71 10.15
N GLU A 40 0.83 5.45 10.40
CA GLU A 40 2.08 4.82 10.01
C GLU A 40 2.20 4.66 8.49
N LEU A 41 1.11 4.75 7.72
CA LEU A 41 1.19 4.89 6.25
C LEU A 41 1.86 6.18 5.84
N LEU A 42 1.54 7.29 6.50
CA LEU A 42 2.16 8.57 6.18
C LEU A 42 3.61 8.60 6.64
N GLU A 43 3.92 8.00 7.79
CA GLU A 43 5.30 7.83 8.27
C GLU A 43 6.13 7.01 7.27
N ASP A 44 5.63 5.85 6.83
CA ASP A 44 6.34 5.00 5.86
C ASP A 44 6.55 5.70 4.50
N VAL A 45 5.61 6.56 4.09
CA VAL A 45 5.74 7.41 2.89
C VAL A 45 6.88 8.41 3.09
N ASP A 46 6.86 9.16 4.20
CA ASP A 46 7.83 10.21 4.53
C ASP A 46 9.26 9.63 4.70
N GLU A 47 9.38 8.40 5.18
CA GLU A 47 10.66 7.68 5.33
C GLU A 47 11.18 7.04 4.03
N SER A 48 10.40 7.11 2.94
CA SER A 48 10.75 6.51 1.64
C SER A 48 11.07 7.56 0.57
N ASP A 49 11.76 7.13 -0.50
CA ASP A 49 11.98 7.95 -1.69
C ASP A 49 10.75 8.03 -2.64
N TYR A 50 9.59 7.48 -2.22
CA TYR A 50 8.39 7.33 -3.04
C TYR A 50 7.26 8.24 -2.56
N SER A 51 6.48 8.78 -3.50
CA SER A 51 5.37 9.67 -3.17
C SER A 51 4.17 8.93 -2.61
N LEU A 52 3.25 9.64 -1.95
CA LEU A 52 1.95 9.07 -1.54
C LEU A 52 1.20 8.44 -2.72
N ALA A 53 1.30 9.00 -3.92
CA ALA A 53 0.68 8.44 -5.12
C ALA A 53 1.29 7.07 -5.48
N ASP A 54 2.62 6.94 -5.41
CA ASP A 54 3.31 5.67 -5.66
C ASP A 54 2.91 4.60 -4.63
N TRP A 55 2.77 4.98 -3.36
CA TRP A 55 2.32 4.10 -2.29
C TRP A 55 0.89 3.63 -2.47
N VAL A 56 -0.02 4.54 -2.85
CA VAL A 56 -1.42 4.19 -3.14
C VAL A 56 -1.49 3.26 -4.35
N GLU A 57 -0.72 3.53 -5.41
CA GLU A 57 -0.65 2.67 -6.59
C GLU A 57 -0.13 1.26 -6.22
N ALA A 58 0.89 1.19 -5.36
CA ALA A 58 1.47 -0.07 -4.92
C ALA A 58 0.51 -0.87 -4.01
N LEU A 59 -0.16 -0.22 -3.06
CA LEU A 59 -1.14 -0.86 -2.16
C LEU A 59 -2.35 -1.40 -2.93
N THR A 60 -2.87 -0.63 -3.90
CA THR A 60 -4.00 -1.06 -4.72
C THR A 60 -3.61 -2.19 -5.69
N ALA A 61 -2.39 -2.16 -6.23
CA ALA A 61 -1.85 -3.26 -7.04
C ALA A 61 -1.64 -4.54 -6.21
N PHE A 62 -1.17 -4.40 -4.97
CA PHE A 62 -1.01 -5.52 -4.03
C PHE A 62 -2.38 -6.10 -3.65
N ASP A 63 -3.37 -5.27 -3.33
CA ASP A 63 -4.75 -5.72 -3.12
C ASP A 63 -5.28 -6.53 -4.32
N GLY A 64 -5.08 -6.02 -5.54
CA GLY A 64 -5.41 -6.73 -6.78
C GLY A 64 -4.73 -8.10 -6.87
N TRP A 65 -3.43 -8.17 -6.57
CA TRP A 65 -2.68 -9.43 -6.53
C TRP A 65 -3.27 -10.42 -5.50
N LEU A 66 -3.64 -9.96 -4.29
CA LEU A 66 -4.29 -10.81 -3.29
C LEU A 66 -5.64 -11.35 -3.78
N ALA A 67 -6.42 -10.51 -4.45
CA ALA A 67 -7.69 -10.92 -5.05
C ALA A 67 -7.49 -12.01 -6.12
N GLU A 68 -6.46 -11.89 -6.95
CA GLU A 68 -6.09 -12.91 -7.95
C GLU A 68 -5.66 -14.23 -7.30
N GLN A 69 -5.05 -14.20 -6.12
CA GLN A 69 -4.73 -15.39 -5.33
C GLN A 69 -5.95 -15.96 -4.58
N GLY A 70 -7.12 -15.31 -4.65
CA GLY A 70 -8.31 -15.71 -3.90
C GLY A 70 -8.19 -15.48 -2.39
N GLU A 71 -7.27 -14.61 -1.95
CA GLU A 71 -7.10 -14.24 -0.55
C GLU A 71 -8.14 -13.16 -0.19
N PRO A 72 -9.08 -13.42 0.74
CA PRO A 72 -10.10 -12.44 1.14
C PRO A 72 -9.61 -11.39 2.15
N ARG A 73 -8.50 -11.65 2.87
CA ARG A 73 -8.03 -10.76 3.95
C ARG A 73 -7.25 -9.57 3.42
N ARG A 74 -7.35 -8.42 4.10
CA ARG A 74 -6.62 -7.18 3.81
C ARG A 74 -5.88 -6.66 5.04
N PRO A 75 -4.82 -7.36 5.49
CA PRO A 75 -4.03 -6.93 6.63
C PRO A 75 -3.18 -5.72 6.23
N LEU A 76 -3.75 -4.52 6.33
CA LEU A 76 -3.15 -3.28 5.81
C LEU A 76 -1.76 -3.05 6.38
N ALA A 77 -1.58 -3.23 7.69
CA ALA A 77 -0.27 -3.11 8.35
C ALA A 77 0.79 -4.06 7.73
N ALA A 78 0.44 -5.33 7.52
CA ALA A 78 1.37 -6.29 6.93
C ALA A 78 1.68 -6.00 5.45
N MET A 79 0.67 -5.56 4.69
CA MET A 79 0.88 -5.11 3.31
C MET A 79 1.83 -3.91 3.26
N ARG A 80 1.63 -2.94 4.16
CA ARG A 80 2.44 -1.73 4.26
C ARG A 80 3.89 -2.06 4.64
N SER A 81 4.11 -2.88 5.67
CA SER A 81 5.46 -3.33 6.05
C SER A 81 6.16 -4.07 4.90
N TYR A 82 5.43 -4.87 4.12
CA TYR A 82 6.00 -5.53 2.95
C TYR A 82 6.44 -4.52 1.88
N ILE A 83 5.62 -3.50 1.58
CA ILE A 83 5.97 -2.43 0.64
C ILE A 83 7.17 -1.62 1.17
N HIS A 84 7.19 -1.29 2.45
CA HIS A 84 8.30 -0.60 3.10
C HIS A 84 9.61 -1.40 2.97
N CYS A 85 9.57 -2.72 3.19
CA CYS A 85 10.73 -3.58 2.90
C CYS A 85 11.18 -3.51 1.44
N CYS A 86 10.24 -3.39 0.49
CA CYS A 86 10.56 -3.26 -0.93
C CYS A 86 11.26 -1.93 -1.27
N THR A 87 11.05 -0.86 -0.50
CA THR A 87 11.74 0.43 -0.75
C THR A 87 13.23 0.33 -0.41
N TYR A 88 13.61 -0.39 0.65
CA TYR A 88 15.01 -0.58 1.05
C TYR A 88 15.82 -1.53 0.14
N LEU A 89 15.14 -2.46 -0.55
CA LEU A 89 15.82 -3.46 -1.38
C LEU A 89 16.32 -2.89 -2.73
N ASN A 90 15.96 -1.66 -3.08
CA ASN A 90 16.42 -1.02 -4.32
C ASN A 90 17.72 -0.22 -4.10
N SER A 91 18.72 -0.51 -4.92
CA SER A 91 20.03 0.16 -4.86
C SER A 91 19.93 1.59 -5.42
N PRO A 92 20.50 2.62 -4.75
CA PRO A 92 20.34 4.05 -5.05
C PRO A 92 20.98 4.55 -6.36
N GLN A 93 21.36 3.66 -7.28
CA GLN A 93 22.22 3.97 -8.44
C GLN A 93 21.51 3.86 -9.80
N LEU A 94 20.21 3.56 -9.83
CA LEU A 94 19.40 3.49 -11.06
C LEU A 94 18.12 4.31 -10.89
N SER A 95 17.56 4.80 -11.99
CA SER A 95 16.23 5.43 -12.01
C SER A 95 15.26 4.56 -11.21
N LEU A 96 14.73 5.07 -10.10
CA LEU A 96 13.86 4.30 -9.22
C LEU A 96 12.70 3.76 -10.07
N PRO A 97 12.57 2.42 -10.20
CA PRO A 97 11.38 1.86 -10.82
C PRO A 97 10.16 2.27 -9.99
N SER A 98 8.99 2.39 -10.63
CA SER A 98 7.72 2.61 -9.92
C SER A 98 7.58 1.61 -8.76
N LEU A 99 7.16 2.10 -7.60
CA LEU A 99 7.03 1.28 -6.38
C LEU A 99 6.14 0.06 -6.63
N LYS A 100 5.04 0.24 -7.37
CA LYS A 100 4.18 -0.85 -7.83
C LYS A 100 4.94 -1.94 -8.57
N VAL A 101 5.84 -1.59 -9.49
CA VAL A 101 6.60 -2.57 -10.27
C VAL A 101 7.50 -3.41 -9.35
N ILE A 102 8.15 -2.76 -8.38
CA ILE A 102 9.00 -3.44 -7.39
C ILE A 102 8.15 -4.38 -6.55
N VAL A 103 7.01 -3.91 -6.04
CA VAL A 103 6.11 -4.69 -5.18
C VAL A 103 5.54 -5.89 -5.93
N ILE A 104 5.03 -5.71 -7.15
CA ILE A 104 4.51 -6.82 -7.96
C ILE A 104 5.60 -7.84 -8.29
N LYS A 105 6.82 -7.38 -8.60
CA LYS A 105 7.96 -8.28 -8.81
C LYS A 105 8.26 -9.08 -7.54
N ALA A 106 8.38 -8.42 -6.39
CA ALA A 106 8.63 -9.09 -5.12
C ALA A 106 7.53 -10.09 -4.77
N LEU A 107 6.25 -9.72 -4.94
CA LEU A 107 5.11 -10.63 -4.71
C LEU A 107 5.14 -11.85 -5.63
N THR A 108 5.55 -11.67 -6.88
CA THR A 108 5.68 -12.77 -7.84
C THR A 108 6.84 -13.70 -7.47
N GLU A 109 7.95 -13.15 -6.97
CA GLU A 109 9.16 -13.92 -6.63
C GLU A 109 9.08 -14.60 -5.25
N PHE A 110 8.52 -13.93 -4.26
CA PHE A 110 8.54 -14.35 -2.85
C PHE A 110 7.16 -14.63 -2.26
N GLY A 111 6.08 -14.17 -2.90
CA GLY A 111 4.72 -14.31 -2.40
C GLY A 111 4.42 -13.43 -1.19
N PHE A 112 3.20 -13.59 -0.67
CA PHE A 112 2.77 -12.99 0.58
C PHE A 112 1.77 -13.92 1.26
N LEU A 113 1.91 -14.06 2.57
CA LEU A 113 0.97 -14.79 3.41
C LEU A 113 0.21 -13.78 4.27
N ALA A 114 -1.09 -13.63 4.01
CA ALA A 114 -1.95 -12.86 4.90
C ALA A 114 -2.04 -13.61 6.23
N VAL A 115 -1.32 -13.16 7.25
CA VAL A 115 -1.44 -13.63 8.63
C VAL A 115 -2.08 -12.50 9.45
N SER A 116 -3.04 -12.86 10.29
CA SER A 116 -3.87 -11.91 11.03
C SER A 116 -3.42 -11.69 12.47
N GLU A 117 -2.22 -12.12 12.88
CA GLU A 117 -1.82 -12.01 14.29
C GLU A 117 -0.44 -11.38 14.53
N PRO A 118 -0.33 -10.57 15.60
CA PRO A 118 0.93 -10.01 16.06
C PRO A 118 1.82 -11.15 16.53
N GLN A 119 3.08 -11.13 16.11
CA GLN A 119 4.06 -12.00 16.76
C GLN A 119 4.16 -11.55 18.22
N THR A 120 3.80 -12.48 19.10
CA THR A 120 3.80 -12.34 20.56
C THR A 120 5.21 -12.24 21.12
#